data_AF-A0A4R1YUL2-F1
#
_entry.id   AF-A0A4R1YUL2-F1
#
_cell.length_a   1.000
_cell.length_b   1.000
_cell.length_c   1.000
_cell.angle_alpha   90.00
_cell.angle_beta   90.00
_cell.angle_gamma   90.00
#
_symmetry.space_group_name_H-M   'P 1'
#
loop_
_entity.id
_entity.type
_entity.pdbx_description
1 polymer ?
#
loop_
_entity_poly.entity_id
_entity_poly.type
_entity_poly.pdbx_seq_one_letter_code
_entity_poly.pdbx_strand_id
1 'polypeptide(L)'
;MSWWAGYVGIPFEDGGRGRCACDCWGLVRLVHAECLGVELPSYGEISARDLVRVARAIGAGQADPCWEVVDIPAAFDVVLMRARGDSRSVAHVGIAVDADRLLHTEAATGSVVVPRSHLSVAGRVMGFRRYRK
;
A
#
# COMPACT_ATOMS: atom_id res chain seq x y z
N MET A 1 -0.69 -18.59 -12.53
CA MET A 1 -1.60 -17.42 -12.53
C MET A 1 -0.96 -16.32 -11.71
N SER A 2 -1.07 -15.06 -12.13
CA SER A 2 -0.50 -13.93 -11.40
C SER A 2 -1.29 -13.69 -10.11
N TRP A 3 -0.63 -13.70 -8.95
CA TRP A 3 -1.30 -13.59 -7.63
C TRP A 3 -2.18 -12.33 -7.51
N TRP A 4 -1.78 -11.23 -8.16
CA TRP A 4 -2.45 -9.93 -8.07
C TRP A 4 -3.74 -9.82 -8.89
N ALA A 5 -3.97 -10.73 -9.86
CA ALA A 5 -5.08 -10.60 -10.81
C ALA A 5 -6.46 -10.63 -10.11
N GLY A 6 -6.59 -11.47 -9.08
CA GLY A 6 -7.83 -11.59 -8.30
C GLY A 6 -8.10 -10.43 -7.33
N TYR A 7 -7.22 -9.43 -7.29
CA TYR A 7 -7.38 -8.23 -6.49
C TYR A 7 -7.64 -6.98 -7.33
N VAL A 8 -7.67 -7.07 -8.66
CA VAL A 8 -8.01 -5.95 -9.54
C VAL A 8 -9.54 -5.79 -9.59
N GLY A 9 -10.01 -4.55 -9.52
CA GLY A 9 -11.44 -4.21 -9.59
C GLY A 9 -12.17 -4.27 -8.25
N ILE A 10 -11.48 -4.51 -7.13
CA ILE A 10 -12.07 -4.38 -5.80
C ILE A 10 -12.43 -2.89 -5.59
N PRO A 11 -13.71 -2.59 -5.27
CA PRO A 11 -14.14 -1.23 -4.96
C PRO A 11 -13.34 -0.60 -3.82
N PHE A 12 -13.13 0.71 -3.92
CA PHE A 12 -12.57 1.47 -2.82
C PHE A 12 -13.67 1.83 -1.81
N GLU A 13 -13.41 1.57 -0.54
CA GLU A 13 -14.24 2.03 0.58
C GLU A 13 -13.31 2.44 1.73
N ASP A 14 -13.45 3.65 2.24
CA ASP A 14 -12.66 4.13 3.38
C ASP A 14 -12.95 3.24 4.60
N GLY A 15 -11.91 2.70 5.23
CA GLY A 15 -12.06 1.71 6.30
C GLY A 15 -12.38 0.29 5.83
N GLY A 16 -12.56 0.04 4.52
CA GLY A 16 -12.82 -1.29 3.96
C GLY A 16 -11.62 -2.24 4.13
N ARG A 17 -11.87 -3.51 4.46
CA ARG A 17 -10.82 -4.51 4.81
C ARG A 17 -10.98 -5.86 4.10
N GLY A 18 -11.67 -5.93 2.96
CA GLY A 18 -12.00 -7.22 2.35
C GLY A 18 -12.10 -7.21 0.82
N ARG A 19 -12.48 -8.37 0.27
CA ARG A 19 -12.64 -8.58 -1.18
C ARG A 19 -13.83 -7.86 -1.79
N CYS A 20 -14.83 -7.48 -0.98
CA CYS A 20 -15.99 -6.71 -1.43
C CYS A 20 -15.66 -5.22 -1.58
N ALA A 21 -14.82 -4.68 -0.69
CA ALA A 21 -14.29 -3.33 -0.77
C ALA A 21 -13.09 -3.16 0.17
N CYS A 22 -12.12 -2.33 -0.22
CA CYS A 22 -10.95 -2.02 0.59
C CYS A 22 -10.44 -0.59 0.39
N ASP A 23 -9.90 0.02 1.45
CA ASP A 23 -9.02 1.18 1.29
C ASP A 23 -7.59 0.75 0.93
N CYS A 24 -6.69 1.73 0.80
CA CYS A 24 -5.31 1.47 0.42
C CYS A 24 -4.56 0.57 1.41
N TRP A 25 -4.80 0.71 2.72
CA TRP A 25 -4.18 -0.15 3.74
C TRP A 25 -4.90 -1.49 3.85
N GLY A 26 -6.22 -1.49 3.74
CA GLY A 26 -7.05 -2.69 3.67
C GLY A 26 -6.60 -3.62 2.56
N LEU A 27 -6.25 -3.08 1.39
CA LEU A 27 -5.69 -3.86 0.28
C LEU A 27 -4.34 -4.48 0.63
N VAL A 28 -3.42 -3.71 1.23
CA VAL A 28 -2.11 -4.21 1.69
C VAL A 28 -2.28 -5.37 2.68
N ARG A 29 -3.14 -5.19 3.69
CA ARG A 29 -3.44 -6.22 4.69
C ARG A 29 -4.06 -7.46 4.07
N LEU A 30 -5.05 -7.29 3.19
CA LEU A 30 -5.74 -8.39 2.52
C LEU A 30 -4.75 -9.26 1.74
N VAL A 31 -3.90 -8.63 0.93
CA VAL A 31 -2.89 -9.35 0.14
C VAL A 31 -1.86 -10.04 1.03
N HIS A 32 -1.38 -9.40 2.10
CA HIS A 32 -0.43 -10.03 3.01
C HIS A 32 -1.05 -11.24 3.74
N ALA A 33 -2.31 -11.11 4.17
CA ALA A 33 -3.02 -12.19 4.84
C ALA A 33 -3.24 -13.39 3.89
N GLU A 34 -3.74 -13.14 2.68
CA GLU A 34 -4.13 -14.20 1.75
C GLU A 34 -2.94 -14.81 0.97
N CYS A 35 -1.92 -14.02 0.62
CA CYS A 35 -0.77 -14.52 -0.15
C CYS A 35 0.42 -14.93 0.71
N LEU A 36 0.63 -14.31 1.88
CA LEU A 36 1.79 -14.57 2.74
C LEU A 36 1.41 -15.22 4.07
N GLY A 37 0.12 -15.31 4.42
CA GLY A 37 -0.31 -15.75 5.75
C GLY A 37 0.11 -14.78 6.86
N VAL A 38 0.35 -13.52 6.51
CA VAL A 38 0.81 -12.48 7.44
C VAL A 38 -0.35 -11.54 7.78
N GLU A 39 -0.77 -11.57 9.04
CA GLU A 39 -1.73 -10.60 9.55
C GLU A 39 -1.01 -9.30 9.92
N LEU A 40 -0.99 -8.38 8.97
CA LEU A 40 -0.54 -7.03 9.25
C LEU A 40 -1.53 -6.34 10.21
N PRO A 41 -1.03 -5.52 11.16
CA PRO A 41 -1.86 -4.86 12.16
C PRO A 41 -3.00 -4.07 11.52
N SER A 42 -4.22 -4.30 12.04
CA SER A 42 -5.34 -3.41 11.80
C SER A 42 -5.09 -2.17 12.65
N TYR A 43 -4.74 -1.05 12.03
CA TYR A 43 -4.81 0.24 12.72
C TYR A 43 -6.29 0.64 12.75
N GLY A 44 -7.06 -0.06 13.59
CA GLY A 44 -8.51 -0.22 13.49
C GLY A 44 -9.38 0.97 13.86
N GLU A 45 -8.83 2.08 14.36
CA GLU A 45 -9.60 3.26 14.80
C GLU A 45 -8.82 4.57 14.63
N ILE A 46 -8.06 4.65 13.55
CA ILE A 46 -6.93 5.56 13.48
C ILE A 46 -7.13 6.43 12.23
N SER A 47 -7.60 7.67 12.47
CA SER A 47 -8.03 8.66 11.48
C SER A 47 -7.04 8.83 10.31
N ALA A 48 -7.47 9.40 9.18
CA ALA A 48 -6.58 9.72 8.05
C ALA A 48 -5.27 10.47 8.43
N ARG A 49 -5.23 11.15 9.59
CA ARG A 49 -4.03 11.78 10.17
C ARG A 49 -2.97 10.79 10.65
N ASP A 50 -3.36 9.57 10.93
CA ASP A 50 -2.48 8.55 11.46
C ASP A 50 -2.03 7.53 10.41
N LEU A 51 -2.70 7.41 9.25
CA LEU A 51 -2.07 6.85 8.04
C LEU A 51 -0.80 7.62 7.68
N VAL A 52 -0.83 8.95 7.87
CA VAL A 52 0.35 9.82 7.80
C VAL A 52 1.34 9.53 8.93
N ARG A 53 0.90 9.14 10.13
CA ARG A 53 1.81 8.72 11.21
C ARG A 53 2.39 7.33 11.00
N VAL A 54 1.66 6.38 10.44
CA VAL A 54 2.14 5.05 10.05
C VAL A 54 3.16 5.22 8.96
N ALA A 55 2.84 5.97 7.91
CA ALA A 55 3.79 6.24 6.86
C ALA A 55 4.95 7.15 7.28
N ARG A 56 4.78 8.01 8.29
CA ARG A 56 5.89 8.70 8.98
C ARG A 56 6.65 7.79 9.94
N ALA A 57 6.06 6.80 10.59
CA ALA A 57 6.75 5.88 11.50
C ALA A 57 7.59 4.91 10.67
N ILE A 58 6.98 4.36 9.62
CA ILE A 58 7.62 3.63 8.53
C ILE A 58 8.68 4.50 7.83
N GLY A 59 8.38 5.78 7.58
CA GLY A 59 9.26 6.74 6.91
C GLY A 59 10.43 7.26 7.77
N ALA A 60 10.22 7.42 9.07
CA ALA A 60 11.17 7.97 10.05
C ALA A 60 11.91 6.88 10.84
N GLY A 61 11.73 5.61 10.50
CA GLY A 61 12.42 4.51 11.16
C GLY A 61 12.13 4.43 12.67
N GLN A 62 10.94 4.88 13.11
CA GLN A 62 10.51 4.60 14.48
C GLN A 62 10.17 3.12 14.53
N ALA A 63 11.19 2.38 14.99
CA ALA A 63 11.43 0.96 14.88
C ALA A 63 10.23 0.08 15.27
N ASP A 64 9.42 -0.26 14.28
CA ASP A 64 8.94 -1.64 14.21
C ASP A 64 10.05 -2.43 13.49
N PRO A 65 10.79 -3.31 14.19
CA PRO A 65 11.89 -4.08 13.60
C PRO A 65 11.44 -4.95 12.43
N CYS A 66 10.13 -5.13 12.25
CA CYS A 66 9.56 -5.90 11.17
C CYS A 66 9.56 -5.17 9.82
N TRP A 67 9.92 -3.88 9.72
CA TRP A 67 9.90 -3.16 8.44
C TRP A 67 11.30 -2.75 7.96
N GLU A 68 11.75 -3.38 6.89
CA GLU A 68 13.03 -3.09 6.22
C GLU A 68 12.82 -2.04 5.11
N VAL A 69 13.74 -1.07 5.03
CA VAL A 69 13.82 -0.13 3.88
C VAL A 69 14.49 -0.84 2.71
N VAL A 70 13.86 -0.80 1.54
CA VAL A 70 14.44 -1.39 0.31
C VAL A 70 14.47 -0.37 -0.83
N ASP A 71 15.53 -0.43 -1.64
CA ASP A 71 15.72 0.46 -2.79
C ASP A 71 14.98 -0.04 -4.04
N ILE A 72 15.05 -1.35 -4.28
CA ILE A 72 14.38 -2.03 -5.39
C ILE A 72 13.28 -2.91 -4.80
N PRO A 73 11.99 -2.61 -5.08
CA PRO A 73 10.91 -3.40 -4.54
C PRO A 73 10.82 -4.77 -5.23
N ALA A 74 10.37 -5.75 -4.49
CA ALA A 74 9.94 -7.05 -4.99
C ALA A 74 8.45 -7.24 -4.72
N ALA A 75 7.89 -8.34 -5.22
CA ALA A 75 6.51 -8.71 -4.96
C ALA A 75 6.19 -8.63 -3.44
N PHE A 76 5.03 -8.06 -3.13
CA PHE A 76 4.49 -7.85 -1.77
C PHE A 76 5.11 -6.72 -0.96
N ASP A 77 6.19 -6.07 -1.42
CA ASP A 77 6.70 -4.90 -0.72
C ASP A 77 5.67 -3.76 -0.74
N VAL A 78 5.59 -3.02 0.36
CA VAL A 78 4.70 -1.87 0.48
C VAL A 78 5.33 -0.67 -0.22
N VAL A 79 4.56 -0.06 -1.12
CA VAL A 79 4.92 1.15 -1.85
C VAL A 79 4.34 2.35 -1.11
N LEU A 80 5.19 3.25 -0.63
CA LEU A 80 4.77 4.48 0.04
C LEU A 80 4.54 5.59 -0.98
N MET A 81 3.39 6.26 -0.91
CA MET A 81 3.02 7.30 -1.87
C MET A 81 2.43 8.56 -1.21
N ARG A 82 2.68 9.71 -1.83
CA ARG A 82 1.96 10.95 -1.53
C ARG A 82 0.47 10.78 -1.87
N ALA A 83 -0.40 11.44 -1.11
CA ALA A 83 -1.78 11.67 -1.53
C ALA A 83 -1.80 12.43 -2.88
N ARG A 84 -2.92 12.37 -3.59
CA ARG A 84 -3.17 13.30 -4.70
C ARG A 84 -3.26 14.74 -4.16
N GLY A 85 -2.69 15.71 -4.89
CA GLY A 85 -2.64 17.13 -4.51
C GLY A 85 -1.30 17.58 -3.90
N ASP A 86 -1.23 18.82 -3.41
CA ASP A 86 -0.01 19.45 -2.86
C ASP A 86 0.33 18.99 -1.42
N SER A 87 -0.03 17.75 -1.07
CA SER A 87 0.29 17.23 0.25
C SER A 87 1.71 16.66 0.29
N ARG A 88 2.54 17.23 1.16
CA ARG A 88 3.89 16.70 1.44
C ARG A 88 3.90 15.45 2.33
N SER A 89 2.74 14.97 2.81
CA SER A 89 2.66 13.74 3.61
C SER A 89 2.47 12.49 2.76
N VAL A 90 3.08 11.38 3.20
CA VAL A 90 2.67 10.05 2.74
C VAL A 90 1.28 9.81 3.31
N ALA A 91 0.27 9.74 2.45
CA ALA A 91 -1.12 9.49 2.85
C ALA A 91 -1.74 8.38 1.98
N HIS A 92 -0.92 7.71 1.18
CA HIS A 92 -1.36 6.67 0.27
C HIS A 92 -0.32 5.55 0.22
N VAL A 93 -0.79 4.32 0.02
CA VAL A 93 0.06 3.13 -0.07
C VAL A 93 -0.42 2.19 -1.16
N GLY A 94 0.48 1.34 -1.62
CA GLY A 94 0.21 0.26 -2.55
C GLY A 94 1.11 -0.94 -2.27
N ILE A 95 1.06 -1.94 -3.13
CA ILE A 95 1.81 -3.17 -3.03
C ILE A 95 2.56 -3.37 -4.33
N ALA A 96 3.86 -3.60 -4.26
CA ALA A 96 4.66 -3.94 -5.42
C ALA A 96 4.20 -5.31 -5.96
N VAL A 97 3.88 -5.33 -7.25
CA VAL A 97 3.66 -6.56 -8.00
C VAL A 97 5.01 -7.17 -8.36
N ASP A 98 5.94 -6.32 -8.75
CA ASP A 98 7.35 -6.58 -9.06
C ASP A 98 8.12 -5.24 -8.96
N ALA A 99 9.31 -5.16 -9.55
CA ALA A 99 10.15 -3.96 -9.54
C ALA A 99 9.52 -2.73 -10.24
N ASP A 100 8.64 -2.97 -11.22
CA ASP A 100 8.17 -1.94 -12.13
C ASP A 100 6.66 -1.69 -12.04
N ARG A 101 5.90 -2.57 -11.40
CA ARG A 101 4.44 -2.48 -11.30
C ARG A 101 4.01 -2.48 -9.84
N LEU A 102 2.91 -1.77 -9.58
CA LEU A 102 2.27 -1.78 -8.28
C LEU A 102 0.75 -1.93 -8.40
N LEU A 103 0.18 -2.60 -7.41
CA LEU A 103 -1.24 -2.70 -7.14
C LEU A 103 -1.59 -1.63 -6.10
N HIS A 104 -2.57 -0.78 -6.39
CA HIS A 104 -3.12 0.17 -5.42
C HIS A 104 -4.62 0.36 -5.65
N THR A 105 -5.30 1.00 -4.70
CA THR A 105 -6.72 1.34 -4.84
C THR A 105 -6.97 2.81 -4.54
N GLU A 106 -7.87 3.44 -5.26
CA GLU A 106 -8.36 4.80 -5.02
C GLU A 106 -9.87 4.86 -5.33
N ALA A 107 -10.58 5.82 -4.72
CA ALA A 107 -12.02 6.03 -4.94
C ALA A 107 -12.44 6.11 -6.41
N ALA A 108 -11.59 6.69 -7.26
CA ALA A 108 -11.90 6.91 -8.68
C ALA A 108 -11.75 5.66 -9.56
N THR A 109 -10.97 4.66 -9.14
CA THR A 109 -10.57 3.53 -9.99
C THR A 109 -10.89 2.17 -9.39
N GLY A 110 -11.17 2.09 -8.09
CA GLY A 110 -10.99 0.84 -7.35
C GLY A 110 -9.54 0.38 -7.41
N SER A 111 -9.30 -0.89 -7.09
CA SER A 111 -7.97 -1.48 -7.13
C SER A 111 -7.50 -1.77 -8.57
N VAL A 112 -6.29 -1.33 -8.89
CA VAL A 112 -5.70 -1.43 -10.22
C VAL A 112 -4.21 -1.73 -10.14
N VAL A 113 -3.70 -2.43 -11.14
CA VAL A 113 -2.26 -2.59 -11.36
C VAL A 113 -1.81 -1.60 -12.42
N VAL A 114 -0.79 -0.82 -12.10
CA VAL A 114 -0.19 0.16 -13.01
C VAL A 114 1.33 0.05 -13.00
N PRO A 115 1.99 0.39 -14.12
CA PRO A 115 3.43 0.67 -14.10
C PRO A 115 3.74 1.80 -13.12
N ARG A 116 4.90 1.75 -12.46
CA ARG A 116 5.38 2.79 -11.55
C ARG A 116 5.62 4.13 -12.26
N SER A 117 5.85 4.09 -13.57
CA SER A 117 5.96 5.25 -14.45
C SER A 117 4.61 5.83 -14.87
N HIS A 118 3.48 5.18 -14.54
CA HIS A 118 2.16 5.65 -14.92
C HIS A 118 1.83 6.98 -14.21
N LEU A 119 1.23 7.93 -14.94
CA LEU A 119 0.98 9.29 -14.44
C LEU A 119 0.12 9.35 -13.16
N SER A 120 -0.69 8.33 -12.88
CA SER A 120 -1.46 8.24 -11.64
C SER A 120 -0.59 8.12 -10.39
N VAL A 121 0.63 7.59 -10.50
CA VAL A 121 1.53 7.25 -9.39
C VAL A 121 2.94 7.82 -9.56
N ALA A 122 3.35 8.16 -10.78
CA ALA A 122 4.63 8.77 -11.09
C ALA A 122 4.81 10.09 -10.30
N GLY A 123 5.96 10.26 -9.68
CA GLY A 123 6.25 11.42 -8.81
C GLY A 123 5.62 11.38 -7.42
N ARG A 124 4.72 10.43 -7.14
CA ARG A 124 4.12 10.24 -5.81
C ARG A 124 4.86 9.21 -4.97
N VAL A 125 5.58 8.27 -5.59
CA VAL A 125 6.33 7.22 -4.88
C VAL A 125 7.46 7.86 -4.06
N MET A 126 7.46 7.56 -2.76
CA MET A 126 8.43 8.09 -1.79
C MET A 126 9.44 7.06 -1.31
N GLY A 127 9.15 5.77 -1.51
CA GLY A 127 10.04 4.67 -1.14
C GLY A 127 9.28 3.36 -0.94
N PHE A 128 10.02 2.33 -0.58
CA PHE A 128 9.51 0.97 -0.45
C PHE A 128 9.86 0.38 0.91
N ARG A 129 9.04 -0.56 1.36
CA ARG A 129 9.20 -1.23 2.64
C ARG A 129 8.87 -2.70 2.54
N ARG A 130 9.72 -3.53 3.10
CA ARG A 130 9.50 -4.97 3.18
C ARG A 130 9.16 -5.38 4.59
N TYR A 131 8.10 -6.16 4.74
CA TYR A 131 7.78 -6.79 6.01
C TYR A 131 8.69 -8.01 6.23
N ARG A 132 9.39 -8.04 7.36
CA ARG A 132 10.25 -9.13 7.84
C ARG A 132 9.68 -9.61 9.18
N LYS A 133 9.35 -10.89 9.24
CA LYS A 133 8.92 -11.56 10.46
C LYS A 133 10.13 -12.01 11.27
#